data_AF-A0A6H5HM47-F1
#
_entry.id   AF-A0A6H5HM47-F1
#
_cell.length_a   1.000
_cell.length_b   1.000
_cell.length_c   1.000
_cell.angle_alpha   90.00
_cell.angle_beta   90.00
_cell.angle_gamma   90.00
#
_symmetry.space_group_name_H-M   'P 1'
#
loop_
_entity.id
_entity.type
_entity.pdbx_description
1 polymer ?
#
loop_
_entity_poly.entity_id
_entity_poly.type
_entity_poly.pdbx_seq_one_letter_code
_entity_poly.pdbx_strand_id
1 'polypeptide(L)'
;RKSVRKSTTVKSAATAQRVRERTSARQKRKKLVPSETWEPTQEELLEEAKITEQENLKSLEKFYQMESEKKKIRPTKKVFTGPTITFSSMTMPLIEEIPISDDDEPRRDVTHQSSGGSLISHPEFIFDDDGVVGLEVEIAYDAVEPVEIKPKEVKTKSVVTDKKCARTFLTFSNEEEFRKAFPIRKPPKVKPPQTCVFTG
;
A
#
# COMPACT_ATOMS: atom_id res chain seq x y z
N ARG A 1 96.91 -30.85 -20.47
CA ARG A 1 95.70 -30.01 -20.71
C ARG A 1 94.93 -30.61 -21.87
N LYS A 2 93.61 -30.80 -21.75
CA LYS A 2 92.77 -31.41 -22.81
C LYS A 2 92.48 -30.36 -23.88
N SER A 3 92.73 -30.67 -25.17
CA SER A 3 92.44 -29.74 -26.27
C SER A 3 90.95 -29.75 -26.60
N VAL A 4 90.38 -28.56 -26.81
CA VAL A 4 88.98 -28.39 -27.18
C VAL A 4 88.81 -28.82 -28.63
N ARG A 5 87.79 -29.64 -28.91
CA ARG A 5 87.54 -30.16 -30.27
C ARG A 5 87.11 -29.02 -31.19
N LYS A 6 87.53 -29.06 -32.45
CA LYS A 6 87.12 -28.06 -33.47
C LYS A 6 85.60 -27.99 -33.62
N SER A 7 84.90 -29.11 -33.47
CA SER A 7 83.44 -29.14 -33.48
C SER A 7 82.80 -28.39 -32.31
N THR A 8 83.43 -28.43 -31.12
CA THR A 8 82.93 -27.69 -29.95
C THR A 8 83.17 -26.20 -30.07
N THR A 9 84.29 -25.76 -30.65
CA THR A 9 84.53 -24.32 -30.88
C THR A 9 83.53 -23.73 -31.88
N VAL A 10 83.22 -24.46 -32.96
CA VAL A 10 82.21 -24.06 -33.95
C VAL A 10 80.82 -23.96 -33.33
N LYS A 11 80.40 -24.95 -32.53
CA LYS A 11 79.10 -24.91 -31.83
C LYS A 11 79.02 -23.78 -30.80
N SER A 12 80.10 -23.53 -30.08
CA SER A 12 80.18 -22.41 -29.12
C SER A 12 80.11 -21.06 -29.83
N ALA A 13 80.80 -20.89 -30.96
CA ALA A 13 80.74 -19.68 -31.76
C ALA A 13 79.33 -19.41 -32.33
N ALA A 14 78.67 -20.44 -32.86
CA ALA A 14 77.29 -20.34 -33.35
C ALA A 14 76.30 -19.98 -32.23
N THR A 15 76.51 -20.54 -31.03
CA THR A 15 75.69 -20.21 -29.85
C THR A 15 75.92 -18.76 -29.40
N ALA A 16 77.18 -18.30 -29.38
CA ALA A 16 77.52 -16.93 -29.05
C ALA A 16 76.91 -15.93 -30.06
N GLN A 17 76.88 -16.27 -31.35
CA GLN A 17 76.22 -15.46 -32.38
C GLN A 17 74.72 -15.36 -32.15
N ARG A 18 74.02 -16.47 -31.89
CA ARG A 18 72.58 -16.44 -31.57
C ARG A 18 72.27 -15.63 -30.32
N VAL A 19 73.11 -15.73 -29.29
CA VAL A 19 72.95 -14.94 -28.07
C VAL A 19 73.14 -13.45 -28.37
N ARG A 20 74.18 -13.08 -29.13
CA ARG A 20 74.45 -11.69 -29.53
C ARG A 20 73.33 -11.13 -30.42
N GLU A 21 72.80 -11.93 -31.33
CA GLU A 21 71.67 -11.56 -32.15
C GLU A 21 70.42 -11.31 -31.30
N ARG A 22 70.09 -12.24 -30.40
CA ARG A 22 68.96 -12.10 -29.46
C ARG A 22 69.08 -10.86 -28.56
N THR A 23 70.27 -10.60 -28.02
CA THR A 23 70.51 -9.40 -27.18
C THR A 23 70.42 -8.13 -28.01
N SER A 24 70.99 -8.11 -29.22
CA SER A 24 70.90 -6.95 -30.12
C SER A 24 69.48 -6.69 -30.61
N ALA A 25 68.70 -7.73 -30.91
CA ALA A 25 67.30 -7.61 -31.27
C ALA A 25 66.47 -7.07 -30.11
N ARG A 26 66.72 -7.54 -28.88
CA ARG A 26 66.07 -7.00 -27.67
C ARG A 26 66.43 -5.53 -27.42
N GLN A 27 67.66 -5.12 -27.71
CA GLN A 27 68.10 -3.72 -27.60
C GLN A 27 67.52 -2.82 -28.70
N LYS A 28 67.34 -3.33 -29.92
CA LYS A 28 66.78 -2.59 -31.06
C LYS A 28 65.26 -2.48 -31.05
N ARG A 29 64.55 -3.25 -30.22
CA ARG A 29 63.10 -3.12 -30.05
C ARG A 29 62.79 -1.73 -29.50
N LYS A 30 62.00 -0.95 -30.24
CA LYS A 30 61.46 0.32 -29.78
C LYS A 30 60.74 0.09 -28.45
N LYS A 31 61.18 0.76 -27.39
CA LYS A 31 60.47 0.75 -26.11
C LYS A 31 59.17 1.51 -26.33
N LEU A 32 58.03 0.90 -25.97
CA LEU A 32 56.77 1.61 -25.94
C LEU A 32 56.93 2.75 -24.92
N VAL A 33 56.53 3.96 -25.30
CA VAL A 33 56.45 5.09 -24.38
C VAL A 33 55.32 4.76 -23.40
N PRO A 34 55.59 4.72 -22.08
CA PRO A 34 54.54 4.50 -21.10
C PRO A 34 53.44 5.56 -21.29
N SER A 35 52.18 5.12 -21.35
CA SER A 35 51.05 6.04 -21.35
C SER A 35 51.04 6.84 -20.04
N GLU A 36 50.64 8.11 -20.08
CA GLU A 36 50.47 9.02 -18.92
C GLU A 36 49.30 8.61 -17.99
N THR A 37 48.92 7.34 -18.03
CA THR A 37 47.92 6.76 -17.12
C THR A 37 48.65 6.42 -15.83
N TRP A 38 48.18 6.98 -14.72
CA TRP A 38 48.69 6.64 -13.39
C TRP A 38 48.57 5.11 -13.20
N GLU A 39 49.70 4.45 -12.96
CA GLU A 39 49.76 3.03 -12.62
C GLU A 39 50.02 2.92 -11.11
N PRO A 40 49.05 2.43 -10.32
CA PRO A 40 49.23 2.26 -8.89
C PRO A 40 50.45 1.39 -8.58
N THR A 41 51.17 1.75 -7.54
CA THR A 41 52.33 0.98 -7.10
C THR A 41 51.91 -0.37 -6.54
N GLN A 42 52.83 -1.33 -6.53
CA GLN A 42 52.57 -2.65 -5.95
C GLN A 42 52.17 -2.56 -4.46
N GLU A 43 52.66 -1.56 -3.74
CA GLU A 43 52.31 -1.31 -2.34
C GLU A 43 50.88 -0.82 -2.19
N GLU A 44 50.46 0.15 -3.02
CA GLU A 44 49.08 0.66 -3.05
C GLU A 44 48.08 -0.47 -3.34
N LEU A 45 48.39 -1.36 -4.31
CA LEU A 45 47.57 -2.54 -4.59
C LEU A 45 47.45 -3.49 -3.38
N LEU A 46 48.53 -3.64 -2.61
CA LEU A 46 48.52 -4.48 -1.41
C LEU A 46 47.77 -3.81 -0.25
N GLU A 47 47.78 -2.49 -0.16
CA GLU A 47 47.00 -1.73 0.81
C GLU A 47 45.50 -1.82 0.52
N GLU A 48 45.10 -1.63 -0.74
CA GLU A 48 43.71 -1.80 -1.17
C GLU A 48 43.21 -3.22 -0.89
N ALA A 49 44.04 -4.24 -1.16
CA ALA A 49 43.72 -5.63 -0.84
C ALA A 49 43.53 -5.85 0.67
N LYS A 50 44.40 -5.30 1.52
CA LYS A 50 44.27 -5.40 2.99
C LYS A 50 43.00 -4.72 3.51
N ILE A 51 42.65 -3.57 2.95
CA ILE A 51 41.42 -2.85 3.33
C ILE A 51 40.20 -3.71 2.97
N THR A 52 40.17 -4.25 1.75
CA THR A 52 39.10 -5.13 1.29
C THR A 52 38.98 -6.39 2.15
N GLU A 53 40.10 -6.99 2.56
CA GLU A 53 40.10 -8.14 3.47
C GLU A 53 39.46 -7.79 4.83
N GLN A 54 39.83 -6.66 5.41
CA GLN A 54 39.26 -6.21 6.69
C GLN A 54 37.76 -5.93 6.58
N GLU A 55 37.32 -5.31 5.48
CA GLU A 55 35.89 -5.07 5.23
C GLU A 55 35.13 -6.38 5.05
N ASN A 56 35.70 -7.35 4.33
CA ASN A 56 35.12 -8.68 4.17
C ASN A 56 34.98 -9.39 5.52
N LEU A 57 36.01 -9.36 6.37
CA LEU A 57 35.95 -9.95 7.72
C LEU A 57 34.87 -9.30 8.60
N LYS A 58 34.79 -7.97 8.61
CA LYS A 58 33.74 -7.24 9.33
C LYS A 58 32.34 -7.58 8.82
N SER A 59 32.18 -7.69 7.49
CA SER A 59 30.91 -8.06 6.88
C SER A 59 30.48 -9.49 7.26
N LEU A 60 31.44 -10.42 7.35
CA LEU A 60 31.22 -11.80 7.75
C LEU A 60 30.81 -11.91 9.23
N GLU A 61 31.49 -11.18 10.11
CA GLU A 61 31.14 -11.11 11.53
C GLU A 61 29.71 -10.57 11.72
N LYS A 62 29.37 -9.48 11.03
CA LYS A 62 28.02 -8.91 11.05
C LYS A 62 26.97 -9.88 10.51
N PHE A 63 27.30 -10.65 9.47
CA PHE A 63 26.42 -11.69 8.94
C PHE A 63 26.13 -12.76 10.00
N TYR A 64 27.16 -13.27 10.69
CA TYR A 64 26.97 -14.23 11.77
C TYR A 64 26.17 -13.66 12.94
N GLN A 65 26.38 -12.39 13.28
CA GLN A 65 25.60 -11.71 14.31
C GLN A 65 24.12 -11.65 13.92
N MET A 66 23.78 -11.16 12.73
CA MET A 66 22.40 -11.12 12.21
C MET A 66 21.75 -12.50 12.15
N GLU A 67 22.47 -13.53 11.69
CA GLU A 67 21.98 -14.91 11.67
C GLU A 67 21.64 -15.41 13.08
N SER A 68 22.42 -15.03 14.09
CA SER A 68 22.13 -15.36 15.48
C SER A 68 20.92 -14.58 16.03
N GLU A 69 20.75 -13.31 15.64
CA GLU A 69 19.64 -12.44 16.08
C GLU A 69 18.30 -12.86 15.46
N LYS A 70 18.30 -13.21 14.17
CA LYS A 70 17.14 -13.80 13.48
C LYS A 70 16.64 -15.07 14.17
N LYS A 71 17.55 -15.89 14.71
CA LYS A 71 17.21 -17.10 15.48
C LYS A 71 16.68 -16.80 16.89
N LYS A 72 17.00 -15.62 17.45
CA LYS A 72 16.64 -15.24 18.83
C LYS A 72 15.31 -14.49 18.92
N ILE A 73 14.91 -13.75 17.89
CA ILE A 73 13.70 -12.92 17.92
C ILE A 73 12.49 -13.74 17.50
N ARG A 74 11.59 -14.03 18.45
CA ARG A 74 10.25 -14.54 18.13
C ARG A 74 9.36 -13.38 17.70
N PRO A 75 8.63 -13.47 16.58
CA PRO A 75 7.68 -12.43 16.19
C PRO A 75 6.53 -12.37 17.20
N THR A 76 6.56 -11.40 18.10
CA THR A 76 5.43 -11.08 19.00
C THR A 76 4.43 -10.22 18.24
N LYS A 77 3.18 -10.66 18.15
CA LYS A 77 2.10 -9.84 17.56
C LYS A 77 1.94 -8.57 18.39
N LYS A 78 2.05 -7.40 17.77
CA LYS A 78 1.73 -6.13 18.42
C LYS A 78 0.23 -6.11 18.67
N VAL A 79 -0.18 -6.14 19.94
CA VAL A 79 -1.59 -6.00 20.34
C VAL A 79 -1.93 -4.52 20.30
N PHE A 80 -3.04 -4.17 19.65
CA PHE A 80 -3.53 -2.79 19.65
C PHE A 80 -4.05 -2.43 21.05
N THR A 81 -3.34 -1.53 21.73
CA THR A 81 -3.70 -1.03 23.08
C THR A 81 -4.41 0.32 22.95
N GLY A 82 -5.48 0.35 22.15
CA GLY A 82 -6.21 1.57 21.86
C GLY A 82 -7.72 1.40 21.99
N PRO A 83 -8.45 2.52 22.13
CA PRO A 83 -9.90 2.58 22.00
C PRO A 83 -10.33 1.98 20.67
N THR A 84 -11.29 1.06 20.72
CA THR A 84 -11.76 0.33 19.54
C THR A 84 -13.21 0.71 19.27
N ILE A 85 -13.50 1.01 18.00
CA ILE A 85 -14.86 1.22 17.51
C ILE A 85 -15.32 -0.06 16.86
N THR A 86 -16.42 -0.61 17.36
CA THR A 86 -17.02 -1.84 16.83
C THR A 86 -18.26 -1.50 16.02
N PHE A 87 -18.35 -2.06 14.81
CA PHE A 87 -19.46 -1.84 13.89
C PHE A 87 -20.36 -3.07 13.88
N SER A 88 -21.67 -2.88 14.10
CA SER A 88 -22.67 -3.93 13.93
C SER A 88 -23.80 -3.45 13.02
N SER A 89 -24.01 -4.16 11.91
CA SER A 89 -25.11 -3.88 10.98
C SER A 89 -26.23 -4.90 11.17
N MET A 90 -27.48 -4.44 11.18
CA MET A 90 -28.66 -5.27 11.30
C MET A 90 -29.70 -4.85 10.25
N THR A 91 -30.43 -5.81 9.70
CA THR A 91 -31.57 -5.53 8.82
C THR A 91 -32.76 -5.11 9.66
N MET A 92 -33.26 -3.90 9.45
CA MET A 92 -34.45 -3.36 10.10
C MET A 92 -35.58 -3.23 9.07
N PRO A 93 -36.86 -3.37 9.46
CA PRO A 93 -37.95 -3.06 8.57
C PRO A 93 -37.99 -1.56 8.25
N LEU A 94 -38.30 -1.22 7.00
CA LEU A 94 -38.47 0.17 6.58
C LEU A 94 -39.86 0.65 7.04
N ILE A 95 -39.87 1.68 7.87
CA ILE A 95 -41.08 2.32 8.38
C ILE A 95 -41.38 3.52 7.49
N GLU A 96 -42.54 3.52 6.82
CA GLU A 96 -43.02 4.66 6.02
C GLU A 96 -44.14 5.36 6.84
N GLU A 97 -44.02 6.68 7.03
CA GLU A 97 -45.06 7.49 7.69
C GLU A 97 -46.08 7.94 6.64
N ILE A 98 -47.27 7.33 6.67
CA ILE A 98 -48.36 7.68 5.76
C ILE A 98 -49.31 8.64 6.50
N PRO A 99 -49.67 9.80 5.92
CA PRO A 99 -50.70 10.66 6.49
C PRO A 99 -52.03 9.94 6.49
N ILE A 100 -52.66 9.83 7.67
CA ILE A 100 -53.98 9.21 7.82
C ILE A 100 -55.00 10.17 7.21
N SER A 101 -55.62 9.78 6.09
CA SER A 101 -56.91 10.33 5.68
C SER A 101 -58.01 9.55 6.41
N ASP A 102 -59.08 10.23 6.81
CA ASP A 102 -60.09 9.74 7.76
C ASP A 102 -61.01 8.61 7.21
N ASP A 103 -60.68 7.96 6.09
CA ASP A 103 -61.62 7.08 5.35
C ASP A 103 -61.27 5.57 5.28
N ASP A 104 -60.22 5.08 5.95
CA ASP A 104 -59.89 3.64 5.89
C ASP A 104 -60.12 2.88 7.21
N GLU A 105 -61.25 2.17 7.26
CA GLU A 105 -61.54 1.08 8.20
C GLU A 105 -60.49 -0.04 8.10
N PRO A 106 -60.04 -0.65 9.23
CA PRO A 106 -58.98 -1.66 9.21
C PRO A 106 -59.50 -3.01 8.68
N ARG A 107 -59.15 -3.33 7.42
CA ARG A 107 -59.23 -4.71 6.91
C ARG A 107 -58.16 -5.56 7.58
N ARG A 108 -58.60 -6.64 8.23
CA ARG A 108 -57.74 -7.70 8.79
C ARG A 108 -57.30 -8.69 7.71
N ASP A 109 -56.23 -9.41 8.04
CA ASP A 109 -55.61 -10.60 7.42
C ASP A 109 -54.65 -10.32 6.24
N VAL A 110 -53.48 -10.98 6.12
CA VAL A 110 -53.20 -12.41 6.27
C VAL A 110 -51.77 -12.69 6.75
N THR A 111 -51.60 -13.69 7.62
CA THR A 111 -50.31 -14.31 7.98
C THR A 111 -49.72 -15.07 6.78
N HIS A 112 -48.55 -14.67 6.27
CA HIS A 112 -47.76 -15.51 5.36
C HIS A 112 -46.60 -16.19 6.12
N GLN A 113 -46.83 -17.45 6.52
CA GLN A 113 -45.74 -18.40 6.76
C GLN A 113 -45.31 -18.96 5.41
N SER A 114 -44.04 -18.78 5.03
CA SER A 114 -43.41 -19.59 3.99
C SER A 114 -42.04 -20.06 4.48
N SER A 115 -42.03 -21.31 4.92
CA SER A 115 -40.88 -22.19 4.99
C SER A 115 -40.31 -22.46 3.60
N GLY A 116 -39.01 -22.77 3.52
CA GLY A 116 -38.41 -23.40 2.34
C GLY A 116 -37.05 -22.80 1.98
N GLY A 117 -35.98 -23.51 2.34
CA GLY A 117 -34.65 -23.25 1.80
C GLY A 117 -34.51 -23.75 0.36
N SER A 118 -33.63 -23.13 -0.41
CA SER A 118 -32.95 -23.77 -1.53
C SER A 118 -31.63 -23.06 -1.84
N LEU A 119 -30.68 -23.88 -2.25
CA LEU A 119 -29.26 -23.65 -2.46
C LEU A 119 -28.94 -23.09 -3.87
N ILE A 120 -27.73 -22.50 -3.95
CA ILE A 120 -26.86 -22.28 -5.13
C ILE A 120 -27.21 -21.10 -6.06
N SER A 121 -26.34 -20.08 -6.09
CA SER A 121 -25.28 -19.97 -7.12
C SER A 121 -24.42 -18.70 -6.91
N HIS A 122 -23.13 -18.88 -6.68
CA HIS A 122 -22.12 -17.83 -6.89
C HIS A 122 -22.07 -17.42 -8.36
N PRO A 123 -21.72 -16.16 -8.66
CA PRO A 123 -20.86 -15.86 -9.79
C PRO A 123 -19.53 -15.31 -9.26
N GLU A 124 -18.47 -16.07 -9.51
CA GLU A 124 -17.11 -15.54 -9.60
C GLU A 124 -17.06 -14.55 -10.75
N PHE A 125 -16.48 -13.37 -10.53
CA PHE A 125 -15.95 -12.52 -11.60
C PHE A 125 -14.55 -12.09 -11.20
N ILE A 126 -13.57 -12.80 -11.75
CA ILE A 126 -12.18 -12.39 -11.89
C ILE A 126 -12.12 -11.49 -13.12
N PHE A 127 -11.46 -10.34 -13.07
CA PHE A 127 -10.57 -9.82 -14.12
C PHE A 127 -9.73 -8.64 -13.59
N ASP A 128 -8.42 -8.76 -13.82
CA ASP A 128 -7.34 -7.81 -13.55
C ASP A 128 -7.30 -6.63 -14.55
N ASP A 129 -6.59 -5.59 -14.11
CA ASP A 129 -5.73 -4.65 -14.86
C ASP A 129 -6.28 -3.77 -16.00
N ASP A 130 -5.85 -2.50 -15.95
CA ASP A 130 -5.75 -1.51 -17.03
C ASP A 130 -7.02 -1.01 -17.74
N GLY A 131 -7.34 0.28 -17.52
CA GLY A 131 -8.02 1.05 -18.57
C GLY A 131 -8.93 2.18 -18.09
N VAL A 132 -8.41 3.41 -18.19
CA VAL A 132 -9.15 4.67 -18.24
C VAL A 132 -10.41 4.57 -19.11
N VAL A 133 -11.55 4.98 -18.57
CA VAL A 133 -12.68 5.54 -19.34
C VAL A 133 -13.36 6.62 -18.50
N GLY A 134 -13.27 7.85 -18.98
CA GLY A 134 -13.91 9.02 -18.39
C GLY A 134 -15.42 8.97 -18.58
N LEU A 135 -16.16 9.38 -17.54
CA LEU A 135 -17.60 9.58 -17.60
C LEU A 135 -17.88 11.07 -17.35
N GLU A 136 -18.25 11.78 -18.40
CA GLU A 136 -18.80 13.14 -18.31
C GLU A 136 -20.19 13.06 -17.68
N VAL A 137 -20.42 13.87 -16.64
CA VAL A 137 -21.73 14.02 -16.00
C VAL A 137 -22.30 15.37 -16.43
N GLU A 138 -23.24 15.36 -17.37
CA GLU A 138 -24.11 16.50 -17.64
C GLU A 138 -25.22 16.54 -16.58
N ILE A 139 -25.24 17.59 -15.77
CA ILE A 139 -26.32 17.85 -14.81
C ILE A 139 -27.24 18.91 -15.44
N ALA A 140 -28.37 18.46 -15.99
CA ALA A 140 -29.48 19.35 -16.32
C ALA A 140 -30.34 19.58 -15.07
N TYR A 141 -30.49 20.83 -14.67
CA TYR A 141 -31.35 21.27 -13.58
C TYR A 141 -32.66 21.79 -14.19
N ASP A 142 -33.75 21.05 -14.01
CA ASP A 142 -35.08 21.58 -14.29
C ASP A 142 -35.69 22.18 -13.02
N ALA A 143 -36.18 23.41 -13.17
CA ALA A 143 -36.74 24.25 -12.13
C ALA A 143 -38.02 23.64 -11.53
N VAL A 144 -38.07 23.52 -10.20
CA VAL A 144 -39.29 23.20 -9.45
C VAL A 144 -39.70 24.45 -8.67
N GLU A 145 -40.88 24.98 -9.00
CA GLU A 145 -41.50 26.07 -8.25
C GLU A 145 -41.92 25.62 -6.83
N PRO A 146 -41.80 26.48 -5.81
CA PRO A 146 -42.10 26.11 -4.44
C PRO A 146 -43.60 26.23 -4.15
N VAL A 147 -44.26 25.11 -3.85
CA VAL A 147 -45.62 25.13 -3.28
C VAL A 147 -45.52 25.12 -1.75
N GLU A 148 -46.00 26.20 -1.14
CA GLU A 148 -46.12 26.38 0.31
C GLU A 148 -47.10 25.37 0.91
N ILE A 149 -46.67 24.60 1.92
CA ILE A 149 -47.57 23.75 2.73
C ILE A 149 -47.49 24.21 4.18
N LYS A 150 -48.61 24.76 4.67
CA LYS A 150 -48.81 25.13 6.08
C LYS A 150 -48.89 23.87 6.96
N PRO A 151 -48.35 23.88 8.18
CA PRO A 151 -48.37 22.73 9.07
C PRO A 151 -49.80 22.50 9.60
N LYS A 152 -50.42 21.41 9.18
CA LYS A 152 -51.54 20.79 9.91
C LYS A 152 -50.97 19.65 10.73
N GLU A 153 -51.37 19.53 12.00
CA GLU A 153 -51.01 18.41 12.86
C GLU A 153 -51.56 17.11 12.24
N VAL A 154 -50.71 16.38 11.52
CA VAL A 154 -51.04 15.08 10.95
C VAL A 154 -50.73 14.02 11.99
N LYS A 155 -51.76 13.30 12.45
CA LYS A 155 -51.56 12.02 13.14
C LYS A 155 -50.94 11.05 12.14
N THR A 156 -49.69 10.68 12.33
CA THR A 156 -49.00 9.67 11.49
C THR A 156 -49.15 8.28 12.12
N LYS A 157 -49.51 7.29 11.31
CA LYS A 157 -49.43 5.87 11.68
C LYS A 157 -48.14 5.31 11.07
N SER A 158 -47.30 4.68 11.89
CA SER A 158 -46.13 3.96 11.40
C SER A 158 -46.59 2.64 10.77
N VAL A 159 -46.46 2.49 9.45
CA VAL A 159 -46.72 1.22 8.76
C VAL A 159 -45.38 0.53 8.54
N VAL A 160 -45.28 -0.71 9.00
CA VAL A 160 -44.12 -1.58 8.74
C VAL A 160 -44.26 -2.12 7.33
N THR A 161 -43.36 -1.75 6.44
CA THR A 161 -43.35 -2.27 5.06
C THR A 161 -42.49 -3.54 4.95
N ASP A 162 -42.72 -4.35 3.92
CA ASP A 162 -41.90 -5.55 3.64
C ASP A 162 -40.47 -5.21 3.20
N LYS A 163 -40.22 -3.93 2.87
CA LYS A 163 -38.89 -3.44 2.53
C LYS A 163 -38.02 -3.44 3.79
N LYS A 164 -36.76 -3.81 3.64
CA LYS A 164 -35.76 -3.78 4.71
C LYS A 164 -34.76 -2.66 4.46
N CYS A 165 -34.33 -1.99 5.51
CA CYS A 165 -33.21 -1.05 5.50
C CYS A 165 -32.07 -1.57 6.36
N ALA A 166 -30.84 -1.20 6.02
CA ALA A 166 -29.69 -1.49 6.86
C ALA A 166 -29.59 -0.43 7.97
N ARG A 167 -29.46 -0.88 9.22
CA ARG A 167 -29.15 -0.01 10.35
C ARG A 167 -27.78 -0.39 10.91
N THR A 168 -26.89 0.59 10.97
CA THR A 168 -25.54 0.41 11.52
C THR A 168 -25.47 1.03 12.92
N PHE A 169 -24.99 0.25 13.88
CA PHE A 169 -24.69 0.71 15.24
C PHE A 169 -23.17 0.78 15.43
N LEU A 170 -22.72 1.86 16.05
CA LEU A 170 -21.33 2.08 16.44
C LEU A 170 -21.22 1.96 17.95
N THR A 171 -20.37 1.05 18.41
CA THR A 171 -20.08 0.87 19.84
C THR A 171 -18.63 1.29 20.11
N PHE A 172 -18.45 2.22 21.03
CA PHE A 172 -17.14 2.72 21.45
C PHE A 172 -16.72 2.02 22.74
N SER A 173 -15.47 1.54 22.82
CA SER A 173 -14.94 0.98 24.06
C SER A 173 -14.67 2.04 25.14
N ASN A 174 -14.42 3.29 24.73
CA ASN A 174 -14.12 4.41 25.62
C ASN A 174 -15.14 5.55 25.43
N GLU A 175 -15.95 5.80 26.45
CA GLU A 175 -17.01 6.83 26.43
C GLU A 175 -16.44 8.26 26.46
N GLU A 176 -15.29 8.48 27.11
CA GLU A 176 -14.69 9.82 27.24
C GLU A 176 -14.29 10.41 25.88
N GLU A 177 -13.69 9.57 25.04
CA GLU A 177 -13.31 9.93 23.68
C GLU A 177 -14.52 10.14 22.78
N PHE A 178 -15.56 9.33 22.96
CA PHE A 178 -16.83 9.52 22.27
C PHE A 178 -17.42 10.90 22.57
N ARG A 179 -17.48 11.31 23.84
CA ARG A 179 -18.00 12.63 24.23
C ARG A 179 -17.14 13.78 23.72
N LYS A 180 -15.83 13.59 23.63
CA LYS A 180 -14.90 14.57 23.05
C LYS A 180 -15.12 14.74 21.54
N ALA A 181 -15.31 13.65 20.81
CA ALA A 181 -15.52 13.67 19.36
C ALA A 181 -16.95 14.10 18.97
N PHE A 182 -17.94 13.71 19.77
CA PHE A 182 -19.37 13.99 19.56
C PHE A 182 -19.95 14.80 20.74
N PRO A 183 -19.57 16.08 20.88
CA PRO A 183 -20.10 16.92 21.94
C PRO A 183 -21.60 17.17 21.72
N ILE A 184 -22.39 17.05 22.80
CA ILE A 184 -23.83 17.36 22.76
C ILE A 184 -24.00 18.85 22.47
N ARG A 185 -24.51 19.19 21.28
CA ARG A 185 -24.85 20.57 20.91
C ARG A 185 -26.25 20.90 21.41
N LYS A 186 -26.42 22.14 21.89
CA LYS A 186 -27.77 22.66 22.20
C LYS A 186 -28.55 22.81 20.89
N PRO A 187 -29.86 22.48 20.87
CA PRO A 187 -30.66 22.67 19.67
C PRO A 187 -30.66 24.16 19.26
N PRO A 188 -30.67 24.46 17.94
CA PRO A 188 -30.74 25.84 17.47
C PRO A 188 -32.03 26.49 17.96
N LYS A 189 -31.94 27.73 18.45
CA LYS A 189 -33.12 28.50 18.85
C LYS A 189 -33.89 28.91 17.59
N VAL A 190 -35.10 28.37 17.41
CA VAL A 190 -36.00 28.82 16.35
C VAL A 190 -36.44 30.25 16.68
N LYS A 191 -36.25 31.18 15.74
CA LYS A 191 -36.75 32.56 15.91
C LYS A 191 -38.28 32.52 15.81
N PRO A 192 -39.01 33.22 16.70
CA PRO A 192 -40.46 33.30 16.57
C PRO A 192 -40.84 33.96 15.23
N PRO A 193 -41.93 33.53 14.59
CA PRO A 193 -42.40 34.17 13.36
C PRO A 193 -42.72 35.63 13.63
N GLN A 194 -42.15 36.54 12.84
CA GLN A 194 -42.55 37.95 12.84
C GLN A 194 -43.93 38.03 12.18
N THR A 195 -44.96 38.28 12.96
CA THR A 195 -46.29 38.59 12.43
C THR A 195 -46.27 40.00 11.84
N CYS A 196 -46.62 40.13 10.56
CA CYS A 196 -46.79 41.44 9.94
C CYS A 196 -48.07 42.09 10.49
N VAL A 197 -47.98 43.35 10.92
CA VAL A 197 -49.09 44.10 11.53
C VAL A 197 -50.11 44.66 10.52
N PHE A 198 -50.06 44.25 9.25
CA PHE A 198 -50.89 44.82 8.18
C PHE A 198 -52.05 43.91 7.72
N THR A 199 -52.80 43.36 8.66
CA THR A 199 -54.14 42.83 8.39
C THR A 199 -55.11 43.44 9.40
N GLY A 200 -55.72 44.54 9.01
CA GLY A 200 -56.79 45.26 9.70
C GLY A 200 -57.58 46.06 8.67
#